data_AF-A0A9X9G519-F1
#
_entry.id   AF-A0A9X9G519-F1
#
_cell.length_a   1.000
_cell.length_b   1.000
_cell.length_c   1.000
_cell.angle_alpha   90.00
_cell.angle_beta   90.00
_cell.angle_gamma   90.00
#
_symmetry.space_group_name_H-M   'P 1'
#
loop_
_entity.id
_entity.type
_entity.pdbx_description
1 polymer ?
#
loop_
_entity_poly.entity_id
_entity_poly.type
_entity_poly.pdbx_seq_one_letter_code
_entity_poly.pdbx_strand_id
1 'polypeptide(L)'
;MSNTVFQTYPSNIIHDIYLRNSVGDFFNIIISEMANGACNVDVISRRPQDNISSINNFNNQKSYTGAFDTAIEFIKTCFKGAITDIDNPCNTPFISKTDQEVILSRKGINVTVTVNGK
;
A
#
# COMPACT_ATOMS: atom_id res chain seq x y z
N MET A 1 26.18 -11.17 35.90
CA MET A 1 25.91 -10.10 34.92
C MET A 1 24.75 -10.55 34.07
N SER A 2 23.60 -9.88 34.17
CA SER A 2 22.42 -10.16 33.34
C SER A 2 22.66 -9.50 31.99
N ASN A 3 22.75 -10.30 30.93
CA ASN A 3 22.71 -9.75 29.57
C ASN A 3 21.27 -9.32 29.32
N THR A 4 20.95 -8.05 29.57
CA THR A 4 19.75 -7.44 29.03
C THR A 4 19.91 -7.45 27.52
N VAL A 5 19.38 -8.49 26.88
CA VAL A 5 19.18 -8.49 25.44
C VAL A 5 18.11 -7.44 25.20
N PHE A 6 18.49 -6.33 24.56
CA PHE A 6 17.50 -5.47 23.92
C PHE A 6 16.85 -6.32 22.83
N GLN A 7 15.70 -6.90 23.15
CA GLN A 7 14.83 -7.49 22.15
C GLN A 7 14.21 -6.33 21.38
N THR A 8 14.94 -5.78 20.42
CA THR A 8 14.29 -5.06 19.33
C THR A 8 13.41 -6.10 18.66
N TYR A 9 12.09 -5.98 18.78
CA TYR A 9 11.17 -6.73 17.92
C TYR A 9 11.68 -6.58 16.48
N PRO A 10 12.18 -7.65 15.83
CA PRO A 10 12.81 -7.49 14.54
C PRO A 10 11.70 -7.23 13.51
N SER A 11 11.90 -6.15 12.75
CA SER A 11 11.11 -5.68 11.60
C SER A 11 9.63 -5.41 11.86
N ASN A 12 9.23 -4.14 11.88
CA ASN A 12 8.00 -3.80 11.17
C ASN A 12 8.23 -4.32 9.74
N ILE A 13 7.55 -5.39 9.35
CA ILE A 13 7.64 -5.85 7.97
C ILE A 13 6.93 -4.76 7.16
N ILE A 14 7.69 -4.04 6.33
CA ILE A 14 7.20 -2.92 5.54
C ILE A 14 7.06 -3.38 4.09
N HIS A 15 5.93 -3.04 3.48
CA HIS A 15 5.62 -3.30 2.09
C HIS A 15 5.23 -2.00 1.40
N ASP A 16 6.06 -1.55 0.47
CA ASP A 16 5.77 -0.38 -0.36
C ASP A 16 5.12 -0.82 -1.68
N ILE A 17 4.03 -0.18 -2.08
CA ILE A 17 3.40 -0.35 -3.40
C ILE A 17 3.24 1.03 -4.03
N TYR A 18 3.71 1.16 -5.25
CA TYR A 18 3.64 2.41 -6.00
C TYR A 18 2.46 2.44 -6.95
N LEU A 19 1.87 3.62 -7.08
CA LEU A 19 0.68 3.83 -7.89
C LEU A 19 0.75 5.14 -8.65
N ARG A 20 0.20 5.14 -9.87
CA ARG A 20 -0.03 6.35 -10.66
C ARG A 20 -1.46 6.40 -11.16
N ASN A 21 -1.96 7.61 -11.34
CA ASN A 21 -3.25 7.84 -11.99
C ASN A 21 -3.10 8.61 -13.30
N SER A 22 -4.20 8.73 -14.03
CA SER A 22 -4.28 9.37 -15.34
C SER A 22 -4.06 10.89 -15.32
N VAL A 23 -4.07 11.52 -14.14
CA VAL A 23 -3.84 12.97 -13.99
C VAL A 23 -2.41 13.30 -13.54
N GLY A 24 -1.57 12.28 -13.37
CA GLY A 24 -0.15 12.44 -13.02
C GLY A 24 0.15 12.43 -11.53
N ASP A 25 -0.82 12.10 -10.67
CA ASP A 25 -0.57 11.90 -9.25
C ASP A 25 0.23 10.60 -9.05
N PHE A 26 1.07 10.64 -8.02
CA PHE A 26 1.85 9.51 -7.56
C PHE A 26 1.45 9.15 -6.13
N PHE A 27 1.31 7.86 -5.87
CA PHE A 27 0.99 7.32 -4.55
C PHE A 27 2.05 6.31 -4.14
N ASN A 28 2.50 6.40 -2.88
CA ASN A 28 3.20 5.31 -2.21
C ASN A 28 2.28 4.78 -1.10
N ILE A 29 1.89 3.52 -1.21
CA ILE A 29 1.14 2.79 -0.19
C ILE A 29 2.15 2.00 0.63
N ILE A 30 2.32 2.37 1.89
CA ILE A 30 3.23 1.72 2.82
C ILE A 30 2.40 0.90 3.80
N ILE A 31 2.47 -0.42 3.71
CA ILE A 31 1.80 -1.33 4.65
C ILE A 31 2.84 -1.82 5.67
N SER A 32 2.54 -1.68 6.96
CA SER A 32 3.40 -2.13 8.05
C SER A 32 2.67 -3.11 8.96
N GLU A 33 3.23 -4.29 9.16
CA GLU A 33 2.67 -5.30 10.08
C GLU A 33 3.17 -5.08 11.51
N MET A 34 2.23 -5.09 12.46
CA MET A 34 2.47 -5.00 13.89
C MET A 34 2.67 -6.40 14.50
N ALA A 35 3.29 -6.47 15.68
CA ALA A 35 3.56 -7.75 16.36
C ALA A 35 2.30 -8.61 16.67
N ASN A 36 1.11 -8.00 16.65
CA ASN A 36 -0.17 -8.70 16.83
C ASN A 36 -0.79 -9.21 15.51
N GLY A 37 -0.09 -9.09 14.37
CA GLY A 37 -0.53 -9.48 13.04
C GLY A 37 -1.46 -8.48 12.34
N ALA A 38 -1.84 -7.38 13.02
CA ALA A 38 -2.61 -6.32 12.36
C ALA A 38 -1.68 -5.41 11.53
N CYS A 39 -2.22 -4.84 10.46
CA CYS A 39 -1.48 -3.98 9.55
C CYS A 39 -1.88 -2.52 9.72
N ASN A 40 -0.94 -1.60 9.62
CA ASN A 40 -1.20 -0.18 9.39
C ASN A 40 -0.87 0.14 7.94
N VAL A 41 -1.54 1.13 7.36
CA VAL A 41 -1.28 1.59 5.99
C VAL A 41 -1.19 3.10 5.92
N ASP A 42 -0.09 3.58 5.37
CA ASP A 42 0.12 4.98 5.02
C ASP A 42 -0.03 5.15 3.50
N VAL A 43 -0.88 6.08 3.09
CA VAL A 43 -0.98 6.52 1.69
C VAL A 43 -0.33 7.89 1.57
N ILE A 44 0.89 7.90 1.04
CA ILE A 44 1.62 9.12 0.70
C ILE A 44 1.23 9.51 -0.73
N SER A 45 0.56 10.64 -0.90
CA SER A 45 0.21 11.18 -2.21
C SER A 45 1.12 12.36 -2.57
N ARG A 46 1.51 12.44 -3.84
CA ARG A 46 2.19 13.58 -4.44
C ARG A 46 1.43 14.00 -5.68
N ARG A 47 1.08 15.29 -5.73
CA ARG A 47 0.32 15.93 -6.82
C ARG A 47 1.17 17.04 -7.43
N PRO A 48 2.09 16.72 -8.36
CA PRO A 48 3.06 17.67 -8.89
C PRO A 48 2.40 18.90 -9.54
N GLN A 49 1.25 18.71 -10.18
CA GLN A 49 0.47 19.77 -10.82
C GLN A 49 -0.09 20.80 -9.83
N ASP A 50 -0.34 20.38 -8.59
CA ASP A 50 -0.85 21.25 -7.53
C ASP A 50 0.25 21.69 -6.56
N ASN A 51 1.47 21.15 -6.69
CA ASN A 51 2.57 21.27 -5.72
C ASN A 51 2.16 20.87 -4.29
N ILE A 52 1.32 19.84 -4.15
CA ILE A 52 0.83 19.35 -2.86
C ILE A 52 1.29 17.92 -2.62
N SER A 53 1.69 17.63 -1.38
CA SER A 53 1.86 16.27 -0.88
C SER A 53 1.02 16.07 0.39
N SER A 54 0.53 14.85 0.61
CA SER A 54 -0.19 14.51 1.83
C SER A 54 0.11 13.08 2.26
N ILE A 55 -0.08 12.80 3.55
CA ILE A 55 0.05 11.47 4.13
C ILE A 55 -1.27 11.18 4.86
N ASN A 56 -1.86 10.02 4.56
CA ASN A 56 -3.08 9.56 5.22
C ASN A 56 -2.82 8.18 5.83
N ASN A 57 -3.05 8.05 7.12
CA ASN A 57 -2.75 6.85 7.89
C ASN A 57 -4.03 6.12 8.30
N PHE A 58 -4.05 4.80 8.14
CA PHE A 58 -5.15 3.93 8.54
C PHE A 58 -4.59 2.76 9.35
N ASN A 59 -5.05 2.61 10.59
CA ASN A 59 -4.50 1.62 11.51
C ASN A 59 -5.40 0.38 11.66
N ASN A 60 -4.85 -0.68 12.24
CA ASN A 60 -5.58 -1.88 12.67
C ASN A 60 -6.33 -2.61 11.54
N GLN A 61 -5.74 -2.65 10.36
CA GLN A 61 -6.21 -3.45 9.23
C GLN A 61 -6.00 -4.94 9.52
N LYS A 62 -6.97 -5.77 9.12
CA LYS A 62 -6.98 -7.20 9.47
C LYS A 62 -5.89 -8.04 8.79
N SER A 63 -5.29 -7.52 7.71
CA SER A 63 -4.31 -8.21 6.87
C SER A 63 -3.68 -7.23 5.87
N TYR A 64 -2.61 -7.66 5.17
CA TYR A 64 -2.06 -6.94 4.01
C TYR A 64 -3.12 -6.67 2.93
N THR A 65 -4.00 -7.66 2.67
CA THR A 65 -5.12 -7.50 1.72
C THR A 65 -6.12 -6.44 2.17
N GLY A 66 -6.48 -6.41 3.45
CA GLY A 66 -7.37 -5.39 4.00
C GLY A 66 -6.74 -3.99 4.02
N ALA A 67 -5.44 -3.91 4.27
CA ALA A 67 -4.67 -2.67 4.20
C ALA A 67 -4.61 -2.12 2.77
N PHE A 68 -4.30 -2.96 1.79
CA PHE A 68 -4.32 -2.58 0.38
C PHE A 68 -5.72 -2.17 -0.09
N ASP A 69 -6.76 -2.94 0.26
CA ASP A 69 -8.16 -2.61 -0.06
C ASP A 69 -8.58 -1.23 0.46
N THR A 70 -8.20 -0.92 1.71
CA THR A 70 -8.43 0.39 2.33
C THR A 70 -7.71 1.51 1.60
N ALA A 71 -6.44 1.30 1.24
CA ALA A 71 -5.67 2.29 0.49
C ALA A 71 -6.26 2.57 -0.89
N ILE A 72 -6.65 1.53 -1.64
CA ILE A 72 -7.28 1.70 -2.95
C ILE A 72 -8.64 2.38 -2.84
N GLU A 73 -9.45 2.05 -1.82
CA GLU A 73 -10.73 2.73 -1.58
C GLU A 73 -10.54 4.22 -1.31
N PHE A 74 -9.55 4.56 -0.47
CA PHE A 74 -9.20 5.94 -0.18
C PHE A 74 -8.74 6.69 -1.44
N ILE A 75 -7.82 6.12 -2.22
CA ILE A 75 -7.32 6.74 -3.46
C ILE A 75 -8.48 6.98 -4.44
N LYS A 76 -9.32 5.96 -4.66
CA LYS A 76 -10.47 6.04 -5.56
C LYS A 76 -11.50 7.10 -5.13
N THR A 77 -11.71 7.27 -3.83
CA THR A 77 -12.73 8.18 -3.30
C THR A 77 -12.24 9.63 -3.24
N CYS A 78 -10.97 9.83 -2.89
CA CYS A 78 -10.44 11.16 -2.56
C CYS A 78 -9.64 11.82 -3.70
N PHE A 79 -9.22 11.06 -4.72
CA PHE A 79 -8.40 11.58 -5.81
C PHE A 79 -9.11 11.46 -7.16
N LYS A 80 -8.75 12.36 -8.08
CA LYS A 80 -9.28 12.37 -9.44
C LYS A 80 -8.47 11.43 -10.32
N GLY A 81 -9.02 11.08 -11.48
CA GLY A 81 -8.33 10.26 -12.48
C GLY A 81 -8.45 8.76 -12.21
N ALA A 82 -8.35 7.99 -13.28
CA ALA A 82 -8.31 6.54 -13.17
C ALA A 82 -6.91 6.12 -12.72
N ILE A 83 -6.82 5.12 -11.84
CA ILE A 83 -5.57 4.41 -11.61
C ILE A 83 -5.12 3.82 -12.95
N THR A 84 -3.87 4.03 -13.34
CA THR A 84 -3.31 3.60 -14.62
C THR A 84 -2.15 2.63 -14.46
N ASP A 85 -1.47 2.66 -13.32
CA ASP A 85 -0.28 1.85 -13.06
C ASP A 85 -0.19 1.50 -11.59
N ILE A 86 0.19 0.24 -11.32
CA ILE A 86 0.46 -0.29 -9.99
C ILE A 86 1.74 -1.13 -10.08
N ASP A 87 2.75 -0.74 -9.32
CA ASP A 87 4.01 -1.45 -9.20
C ASP A 87 4.18 -1.95 -7.78
N ASN A 88 4.09 -3.26 -7.63
CA ASN A 88 4.39 -3.94 -6.39
C ASN A 88 5.80 -4.58 -6.50
N PRO A 89 6.78 -4.15 -5.71
CA PRO A 89 8.14 -4.67 -5.77
C PRO A 89 8.28 -6.12 -5.29
N CYS A 90 7.32 -6.71 -4.55
CA CYS A 90 7.42 -8.09 -4.04
C CYS A 90 6.07 -8.75 -3.68
N ASN A 91 5.89 -10.04 -4.05
CA ASN A 91 4.67 -10.79 -3.73
C ASN A 91 4.67 -11.43 -2.33
N THR A 92 5.79 -12.04 -1.90
CA THR A 92 5.87 -12.86 -0.68
C THR A 92 6.82 -12.24 0.34
N PRO A 93 6.51 -12.25 1.65
CA PRO A 93 5.32 -12.81 2.32
C PRO A 93 4.07 -11.89 2.29
N PHE A 94 4.05 -10.90 1.42
CA PHE A 94 3.08 -9.80 1.38
C PHE A 94 1.80 -10.13 0.58
N ILE A 95 1.19 -9.09 -0.01
CA ILE A 95 0.01 -9.24 -0.85
C ILE A 95 0.40 -9.76 -2.24
N SER A 96 -0.30 -10.80 -2.71
CA SER A 96 -0.06 -11.39 -4.02
C SER A 96 -0.62 -10.52 -5.16
N LYS A 97 -0.09 -10.68 -6.38
CA LYS A 97 -0.65 -10.11 -7.62
C LYS A 97 -2.13 -10.43 -7.76
N THR A 98 -2.50 -11.69 -7.57
CA THR A 98 -3.87 -12.17 -7.72
C THR A 98 -4.81 -11.49 -6.73
N ASP A 99 -4.41 -11.35 -5.45
CA ASP A 99 -5.24 -10.67 -4.45
C ASP A 99 -5.43 -9.19 -4.78
N GLN A 100 -4.38 -8.51 -5.25
CA GLN A 100 -4.46 -7.12 -5.69
C GLN A 100 -5.43 -6.98 -6.87
N GLU A 101 -5.30 -7.81 -7.91
CA GLU A 101 -6.18 -7.77 -9.09
C GLU A 101 -7.65 -8.09 -8.75
N VAL A 102 -7.88 -9.00 -7.80
CA VAL A 102 -9.23 -9.26 -7.27
C VAL A 102 -9.80 -8.04 -6.54
N ILE A 103 -8.99 -7.33 -5.75
CA ILE A 103 -9.43 -6.10 -5.06
C ILE A 103 -9.75 -5.00 -6.08
N LEU A 104 -8.88 -4.79 -7.07
CA LEU A 104 -9.06 -3.78 -8.11
C LEU A 104 -10.30 -4.04 -8.95
N SER A 105 -10.50 -5.28 -9.40
CA SER A 105 -11.67 -5.67 -10.21
C SER A 105 -12.99 -5.48 -9.46
N ARG A 106 -13.06 -5.84 -8.16
CA ARG A 106 -14.23 -5.55 -7.31
C ARG A 106 -14.56 -4.06 -7.21
N LYS A 107 -13.56 -3.20 -7.36
CA LYS A 107 -13.72 -1.74 -7.36
C LYS A 107 -13.92 -1.15 -8.76
N GLY A 108 -14.02 -1.97 -9.80
CA GLY A 108 -14.17 -1.52 -11.19
C GLY A 108 -12.92 -0.86 -11.76
N ILE A 109 -11.74 -1.13 -11.19
CA ILE A 109 -10.45 -0.65 -11.68
C ILE A 109 -9.86 -1.75 -12.56
N ASN A 110 -9.69 -1.46 -13.84
CA ASN A 110 -9.12 -2.40 -14.81
C ASN A 110 -7.65 -2.00 -15.11
N VAL A 111 -6.75 -2.41 -14.21
CA VAL A 111 -5.29 -2.23 -14.34
C VAL A 111 -4.60 -3.54 -14.02
N THR A 112 -3.59 -3.87 -14.81
CA THR A 112 -2.69 -5.00 -14.53
C THR A 112 -1.66 -4.56 -13.49
N VAL A 113 -1.51 -5.35 -12.44
CA VAL A 113 -0.49 -5.09 -11.41
C VAL A 113 0.84 -5.63 -11.89
N THR A 114 1.87 -4.79 -11.92
CA THR A 114 3.24 -5.23 -12.15
C THR A 114 3.80 -5.74 -10.84
N VAL A 115 4.37 -6.95 -10.81
CA VAL A 115 5.03 -7.48 -9.61
C VAL A 115 6.43 -7.98 -9.89
N ASN A 116 7.41 -7.51 -9.09
CA ASN A 116 8.84 -7.75 -9.34
C ASN A 116 9.27 -7.34 -10.76
N GLY A 117 8.69 -6.25 -11.29
CA GLY A 117 8.94 -5.79 -12.67
C GLY A 117 8.38 -6.68 -13.78
N LYS A 118 7.37 -7.52 -13.49
CA LYS A 118 6.74 -8.47 -14.44
C LYS A 118 5.22 -8.46 -14.41
#